data_AF-A0A2P2JWH2-F1
#
_entry.id   AF-A0A2P2JWH2-F1
#
_cell.length_a   1.000
_cell.length_b   1.000
_cell.length_c   1.000
_cell.angle_alpha   90.00
_cell.angle_beta   90.00
_cell.angle_gamma   90.00
#
_symmetry.space_group_name_H-M   'P 1'
#
loop_
_entity.id
_entity.type
_entity.pdbx_description
1 polymer ?
#
loop_
_entity_poly.entity_id
_entity_poly.type
_entity_poly.pdbx_seq_one_letter_code
_entity_poly.pdbx_strand_id
1 'polypeptide(L)' 'MNLESRMVVAEDIGRQVLTYGERKPADQFLKAVDAISLKDITDIGKKLISSPLTMASYGDVIGVPSYDTVSRKFPAK' A
#
# COMPACT_ATOMS: atom_id res chain seq x y z
N MET A 1 0.84 13.64 -4.08
CA MET A 1 1.94 13.78 -5.04
C MET A 1 2.62 15.11 -4.78
N ASN A 2 3.95 15.14 -4.71
CA ASN A 2 4.73 16.36 -4.49
C ASN A 2 5.06 17.00 -5.85
N LEU A 3 4.00 17.44 -6.56
CA LEU A 3 4.07 17.91 -7.96
C LEU A 3 4.67 19.31 -8.13
N GLU A 4 5.17 19.91 -7.05
CA GLU A 4 5.91 21.17 -7.07
C GLU A 4 7.34 21.02 -7.63
N SER A 5 7.94 19.83 -7.51
CA SER A 5 9.29 19.55 -8.00
C SER A 5 9.26 19.00 -9.42
N ARG A 6 9.98 19.66 -10.35
CA ARG A 6 10.07 19.22 -11.76
C ARG A 6 10.65 17.81 -11.91
N MET A 7 11.57 17.41 -11.03
CA MET A 7 12.13 16.05 -11.06
C MET A 7 11.07 15.00 -10.74
N VAL A 8 10.23 15.27 -9.72
CA VAL A 8 9.12 14.39 -9.33
C VAL A 8 8.06 14.33 -10.43
N VAL A 9 7.76 15.46 -11.07
CA VAL A 9 6.82 15.50 -12.21
C VAL A 9 7.31 14.65 -13.38
N ALA A 10 8.61 14.69 -13.71
CA ALA A 10 9.18 13.87 -14.77
C ALA A 10 9.09 12.37 -14.45
N GLU A 11 9.39 11.98 -13.21
CA GLU A 11 9.24 10.60 -12.73
C GLU A 11 7.78 10.14 -12.79
N ASP A 12 6.85 10.97 -12.29
CA ASP A 12 5.41 10.71 -12.29
C ASP A 12 4.88 10.43 -13.69
N ILE A 13 5.23 11.29 -14.67
CA ILE A 13 4.86 11.09 -16.08
C ILE A 13 5.35 9.73 -16.57
N GLY A 14 6.64 9.45 -16.39
CA GLY A 14 7.24 8.19 -16.87
C GLY A 14 6.61 6.96 -16.23
N ARG A 15 6.45 6.96 -14.91
CA ARG A 15 5.88 5.83 -14.17
C ARG A 15 4.41 5.60 -14.51
N GLN A 16 3.61 6.66 -14.62
CA GLN A 16 2.20 6.50 -14.98
C GLN A 16 2.04 5.95 -16.39
N VAL A 17 2.81 6.44 -17.37
CA VAL A 17 2.78 5.91 -18.75
C VAL A 17 3.22 4.44 -18.78
N LEU A 18 4.25 4.05 -18.03
CA LEU A 18 4.69 2.65 -17.96
C LEU A 18 3.68 1.74 -17.25
N THR A 19 2.96 2.25 -16.25
CA THR A 19 2.02 1.45 -15.44
C THR A 19 0.63 1.37 -16.07
N TYR A 20 0.15 2.47 -16.66
CA TYR A 20 -1.23 2.63 -17.10
C TYR A 20 -1.36 2.89 -18.61
N GLY A 21 -0.26 3.09 -19.33
CA GLY A 21 -0.26 3.48 -20.75
C GLY A 21 -0.52 4.97 -21.01
N GLU A 22 -0.84 5.75 -19.96
CA GLU A 22 -1.16 7.17 -20.05
C GLU A 22 -0.80 7.89 -18.74
N ARG A 23 -0.75 9.22 -18.80
CA ARG A 23 -0.66 10.06 -17.60
C ARG A 23 -2.05 10.46 -17.14
N LYS A 24 -2.49 9.93 -16.02
CA LYS A 24 -3.77 10.28 -15.40
C LYS A 24 -3.71 11.68 -14.78
N PRO A 25 -4.77 12.49 -14.91
CA PRO A 25 -4.79 13.85 -14.37
C PRO A 25 -4.86 13.83 -12.84
N ALA A 26 -4.23 14.83 -12.20
CA ALA A 26 -4.20 14.95 -10.75
C ALA A 26 -5.59 14.98 -10.10
N ASP A 27 -6.56 15.64 -10.74
CA ASP A 27 -7.96 15.73 -10.30
C ASP A 27 -8.63 14.36 -10.11
N GLN A 28 -8.26 13.36 -10.92
CA GLN A 28 -8.79 12.00 -10.77
C GLN A 28 -8.35 11.39 -9.42
N PHE A 29 -7.11 11.61 -9.00
CA PHE A 29 -6.61 11.13 -7.72
C PHE A 29 -7.23 11.89 -6.54
N LEU A 30 -7.41 13.21 -6.67
CA LEU A 30 -8.09 14.02 -5.63
C LEU A 30 -9.51 13.51 -5.39
N LYS A 31 -10.31 13.35 -6.45
CA LYS A 31 -11.66 12.80 -6.37
C LYS A 31 -11.69 11.38 -5.82
N ALA A 32 -10.72 10.55 -6.19
CA ALA A 32 -10.62 9.19 -5.67
C ALA A 32 -10.36 9.17 -4.16
N VAL A 33 -9.53 10.08 -3.64
CA VAL A 33 -9.28 10.23 -2.20
C VAL A 33 -10.52 10.76 -1.48
N ASP A 34 -11.17 11.79 -2.02
CA ASP A 34 -12.38 12.39 -1.43
C ASP A 34 -13.56 11.40 -1.37
N ALA A 35 -13.62 10.46 -2.31
CA ALA A 35 -14.68 9.45 -2.38
C ALA A 35 -14.50 8.28 -1.39
N ILE A 36 -13.36 8.19 -0.68
CA ILE A 36 -13.10 7.07 0.24
C ILE A 36 -14.06 7.12 1.43
N SER A 37 -14.77 6.02 1.66
CA SER A 37 -15.64 5.85 2.83
C SER A 37 -15.00 5.00 3.93
N LEU A 38 -15.58 5.06 5.15
CA LEU A 38 -15.20 4.17 6.26
C LEU A 38 -15.37 2.68 5.92
N LYS A 39 -16.36 2.36 5.08
CA LYS A 39 -16.60 1.00 4.63
C LYS A 39 -15.46 0.52 3.74
N ASP A 40 -15.00 1.34 2.80
CA ASP A 40 -13.90 0.99 1.90
C ASP A 40 -12.61 0.72 2.67
N ILE A 41 -12.30 1.57 3.67
CA ILE A 41 -11.15 1.38 4.56
C ILE A 41 -11.27 0.07 5.33
N THR A 42 -12.44 -0.22 5.89
CA THR A 42 -12.68 -1.45 6.67
C THR A 42 -12.56 -2.70 5.80
N ASP A 43 -13.12 -2.67 4.60
CA ASP A 43 -13.12 -3.79 3.66
C ASP A 43 -11.71 -4.07 3.12
N ILE A 44 -10.95 -3.02 2.77
CA ILE A 44 -9.55 -3.14 2.38
C ILE A 44 -8.69 -3.62 3.55
N GLY A 45 -8.91 -3.12 4.76
CA GLY A 45 -8.22 -3.59 5.96
C GLY A 45 -8.42 -5.10 6.17
N LYS A 46 -9.68 -5.57 6.10
CA LYS A 46 -10.00 -7.01 6.16
C LYS A 46 -9.32 -7.81 5.05
N LYS A 47 -9.30 -7.28 3.82
CA LYS A 47 -8.64 -7.94 2.69
C LYS A 47 -7.13 -8.06 2.91
N LEU A 48 -6.47 -7.00 3.37
CA LEU A 48 -5.02 -6.98 3.62
C LEU A 48 -4.60 -7.96 4.71
N ILE A 49 -5.35 -8.04 5.81
CA ILE A 49 -5.02 -8.97 6.91
C ILE A 49 -5.40 -10.43 6.62
N SER A 50 -6.14 -10.69 5.54
CA SER A 50 -6.59 -12.04 5.16
C SER A 50 -5.56 -12.85 4.37
N SER A 51 -4.51 -12.20 3.85
CA SER A 51 -3.40 -12.90 3.17
C SER A 51 -2.38 -13.45 4.18
N PRO A 52 -1.61 -14.49 3.80
CA PRO A 52 -0.53 -14.99 4.64
C PRO A 52 0.44 -13.89 5.09
N LEU A 53 0.85 -13.93 6.37
CA LEU A 53 1.78 -12.98 6.95
C LEU A 53 3.12 -13.02 6.20
N THR A 54 3.66 -11.86 5.85
CA THR A 54 5.07 -11.71 5.43
C THR A 54 5.84 -11.07 6.57
N MET A 55 6.78 -11.81 7.16
CA MET A 55 7.57 -11.36 8.33
C MET A 55 9.06 -11.44 8.01
N ALA A 56 9.80 -10.37 8.30
CA ALA A 56 11.25 -10.32 8.21
C ALA A 56 11.81 -9.78 9.54
N SER A 57 12.98 -10.28 9.95
CA SER A 57 13.70 -9.82 11.14
C SER A 57 15.21 -9.85 10.89
N TYR A 58 15.95 -8.95 11.53
CA TYR A 58 17.38 -8.76 11.30
C TYR A 58 18.07 -8.21 12.57
N GLY A 59 19.31 -8.64 12.83
CA GLY A 59 20.10 -8.26 14.01
C GLY A 59 20.09 -9.33 15.11
N ASP A 60 20.09 -8.91 16.37
CA ASP A 60 19.87 -9.80 17.51
C ASP A 60 18.36 -10.07 17.68
N VAL A 61 17.93 -11.23 17.19
CA VAL A 61 16.51 -11.60 17.07
C VAL A 61 16.07 -12.64 18.10
N ILE A 62 16.87 -12.86 19.15
CA ILE A 62 16.59 -13.88 20.17
C ILE A 62 15.25 -13.61 20.90
N GLY A 63 14.87 -12.33 21.05
CA GLY A 63 13.60 -11.94 21.66
C GLY A 63 12.39 -11.87 20.70
N VAL A 64 12.58 -12.13 19.41
CA VAL A 64 11.51 -12.01 18.41
C VAL A 64 10.62 -13.25 18.46
N PRO A 65 9.28 -13.11 18.55
CA PRO A 65 8.38 -14.26 18.57
C PRO A 65 8.47 -15.05 17.27
N SER A 66 8.16 -16.36 17.35
CA SER A 66 8.12 -17.20 16.16
C SER A 66 7.07 -16.70 15.15
N TYR A 67 7.33 -16.91 13.87
CA TYR A 67 6.41 -16.58 12.79
C TYR A 67 5.00 -17.10 13.06
N ASP A 68 4.87 -18.37 13.47
CA ASP A 68 3.56 -18.98 13.73
C ASP A 68 2.81 -18.34 14.89
N THR A 69 3.52 -17.80 15.89
CA THR A 69 2.90 -17.09 17.01
C THR A 69 2.29 -15.76 16.56
N VAL A 70 2.94 -15.09 15.60
CA VAL A 70 2.47 -13.82 15.04
C VAL A 70 1.38 -14.06 14.00
N SER A 71 1.60 -15.00 13.07
CA SER A 71 0.69 -15.33 11.97
C SER A 71 -0.69 -15.76 12.47
N ARG A 72 -0.75 -16.57 13.54
CA ARG A 72 -2.03 -17.04 14.14
C ARG A 72 -2.92 -15.91 14.69
N LYS A 73 -2.40 -14.71 14.89
CA LYS A 73 -3.20 -13.55 15.31
C LYS A 73 -4.05 -12.98 14.17
N PHE A 74 -3.70 -13.31 12.93
CA PHE A 74 -4.40 -12.85 11.74
C PHE A 74 -5.13 -14.04 11.10
N PRO A 75 -6.43 -13.90 10.80
CA PRO A 75 -7.17 -14.95 10.11
C PRO A 75 -6.78 -14.96 8.63
N ALA A 76 -5.82 -15.81 8.25
CA ALA A 76 -5.58 -16.12 6.85
C ALA A 76 -6.75 -16.97 6.31
N LYS A 77 -7.24 -16.66 5.10
CA LYS A 77 -8.18 -17.54 4.39
C LYS A 77 -7.51 -18.81 3.92
#